data_AF-A0A956J3Q2-F1
#
_entry.id   AF-A0A956J3Q2-F1
#
_cell.length_a   1.000
_cell.length_b   1.000
_cell.length_c   1.000
_cell.angle_alpha   90.00
_cell.angle_beta   90.00
_cell.angle_gamma   90.00
#
_symmetry.space_group_name_H-M   'P 1'
#
loop_
_entity.id
_entity.type
_entity.pdbx_description
1 polymer ?
#
loop_
_entity_poly.entity_id
_entity_poly.type
_entity_poly.pdbx_seq_one_letter_code
_entity_poly.pdbx_strand_id
1 'polypeptide(L)'
;PVTGYRKGATSAATCVDVAALIASVVLRNHKTARVLPFEHRVVDIQLNPRDSVMTNAQKLAKVGGGGTSLSAPLEKLNRERTTADLVIYVSDNESWVDNKRHGATELLRQWEQFKQRSPAAKLVCIDLLPYGTTQAMDRDDILNVGGFSDQVFKVIRSFALGNLGAEHWVGEIEKVSLELN
;
A
#
# COMPACT_ATOMS: atom_id res chain seq x y z
N PRO A 1 -6.39 -1.58 -15.64
CA PRO A 1 -5.01 -1.87 -16.10
C PRO A 1 -4.03 -0.92 -15.42
N VAL A 2 -3.04 -1.43 -14.69
CA VAL A 2 -2.07 -0.57 -13.99
C VAL A 2 -1.14 0.14 -14.98
N THR A 3 -0.89 -0.46 -16.14
CA THR A 3 0.06 0.05 -17.15
C THR A 3 -0.57 0.85 -18.29
N GLY A 4 -1.87 1.19 -18.22
CA GLY A 4 -2.61 1.80 -19.33
C GLY A 4 -2.79 0.85 -20.54
N TYR A 5 -3.60 1.25 -21.51
CA TYR A 5 -3.87 0.46 -22.72
C TYR A 5 -2.85 0.78 -23.81
N ARG A 6 -1.99 -0.17 -24.17
CA ARG A 6 -1.06 -0.07 -25.31
C ARG A 6 -1.36 -1.19 -26.30
N LYS A 7 -1.68 -0.82 -27.55
CA LYS A 7 -2.01 -1.78 -28.62
C LYS A 7 -0.78 -2.66 -28.90
N GLY A 8 -0.85 -3.95 -28.52
CA GLY A 8 0.23 -4.94 -28.75
C GLY A 8 0.97 -5.46 -27.50
N ALA A 9 0.65 -5.01 -26.28
CA ALA A 9 1.22 -5.58 -25.06
C ALA A 9 0.41 -6.82 -24.59
N THR A 10 1.09 -7.93 -24.31
CA THR A 10 0.47 -9.26 -24.12
C THR A 10 -0.10 -9.58 -22.74
N SER A 11 -0.06 -8.66 -21.77
CA SER A 11 -0.89 -8.75 -20.56
C SER A 11 -0.84 -7.46 -19.76
N ALA A 12 -1.99 -6.81 -19.57
CA ALA A 12 -2.11 -5.70 -18.65
C ALA A 12 -2.16 -6.26 -17.22
N ALA A 13 -1.17 -5.93 -16.39
CA ALA A 13 -1.23 -6.26 -14.97
C ALA A 13 -2.48 -5.62 -14.35
N THR A 14 -3.24 -6.42 -13.62
CA THR A 14 -4.38 -5.95 -12.81
C THR A 14 -3.88 -5.36 -11.51
N CYS A 15 -4.70 -4.57 -10.83
CA CYS A 15 -4.37 -4.04 -9.51
C CYS A 15 -4.11 -5.16 -8.50
N VAL A 16 -4.85 -6.26 -8.63
CA VAL A 16 -4.66 -7.48 -7.83
C VAL A 16 -3.30 -8.11 -8.09
N ASP A 17 -2.80 -8.15 -9.32
CA ASP A 17 -1.47 -8.69 -9.63
C ASP A 17 -0.37 -7.88 -8.94
N VAL A 18 -0.51 -6.55 -8.94
CA VAL A 18 0.47 -5.65 -8.28
C VAL A 18 0.38 -5.77 -6.76
N ALA A 19 -0.82 -5.81 -6.19
CA ALA A 19 -1.00 -6.05 -4.76
C ALA A 19 -0.41 -7.41 -4.34
N ALA A 20 -0.59 -8.45 -5.16
CA ALA A 20 -0.02 -9.78 -4.94
C ALA A 20 1.51 -9.78 -5.01
N LEU A 21 2.09 -9.02 -5.93
CA LEU A 21 3.54 -8.83 -6.02
C LEU A 21 4.09 -8.19 -4.74
N ILE A 22 3.53 -7.04 -4.32
CA ILE A 22 3.94 -6.34 -3.11
C ILE A 22 3.81 -7.25 -1.88
N ALA A 23 2.65 -7.87 -1.70
CA ALA A 23 2.38 -8.78 -0.58
C ALA A 23 3.37 -9.96 -0.56
N SER A 24 3.65 -10.57 -1.72
CA SER A 24 4.58 -11.70 -1.83
C SER A 24 6.02 -11.28 -1.51
N VAL A 25 6.46 -10.10 -1.95
CA VAL A 25 7.79 -9.56 -1.65
C VAL A 25 7.94 -9.31 -0.14
N VAL A 26 6.95 -8.65 0.48
CA VAL A 26 6.97 -8.38 1.92
C VAL A 26 6.98 -9.69 2.72
N LEU A 27 6.09 -10.63 2.42
CA LEU A 27 6.01 -11.93 3.10
C LEU A 27 7.31 -12.75 3.00
N ARG A 28 8.00 -12.70 1.86
CA ARG A 28 9.26 -13.44 1.67
C ARG A 28 10.40 -12.87 2.51
N ASN A 29 10.44 -11.55 2.70
CA ASN A 29 11.53 -10.88 3.39
C ASN A 29 11.26 -10.65 4.89
N HIS A 30 10.00 -10.70 5.31
CA HIS A 30 9.60 -10.46 6.70
C HIS A 30 8.72 -11.61 7.22
N LYS A 31 9.34 -12.54 7.97
CA LYS A 31 8.66 -13.76 8.47
C LYS A 31 7.47 -13.48 9.40
N THR A 32 7.45 -12.32 10.06
CA THR A 32 6.37 -11.87 10.94
C THR A 32 5.30 -11.07 10.20
N ALA A 33 5.49 -10.78 8.91
CA ALA A 33 4.51 -10.04 8.13
C ALA A 33 3.21 -10.83 8.00
N ARG A 34 2.10 -10.10 8.05
CA ARG A 34 0.75 -10.62 7.87
C ARG A 34 0.08 -9.84 6.76
N VAL A 35 -0.53 -10.56 5.83
CA VAL A 35 -1.33 -9.98 4.76
C VAL A 35 -2.80 -10.08 5.15
N LEU A 36 -3.52 -8.96 5.02
CA LEU A 36 -4.94 -8.84 5.32
C LEU A 36 -5.69 -8.41 4.05
N PRO A 37 -6.09 -9.35 3.18
CA PRO A 37 -6.91 -9.01 2.02
C PRO A 37 -8.27 -8.48 2.50
N PHE A 38 -8.81 -7.46 1.84
CA PHE A 38 -10.05 -6.83 2.29
C PHE A 38 -10.87 -6.28 1.12
N GLU A 39 -12.17 -6.20 1.35
CA GLU A 39 -13.17 -5.48 0.55
C GLU A 39 -14.00 -4.62 1.52
N HIS A 40 -15.27 -4.95 1.79
CA HIS A 40 -16.05 -4.38 2.90
C HIS A 40 -15.56 -4.81 4.29
N ARG A 41 -14.88 -5.95 4.36
CA ARG A 41 -14.29 -6.54 5.57
C ARG A 41 -13.00 -7.26 5.20
N VAL A 42 -12.20 -7.60 6.21
CA VAL A 42 -11.05 -8.49 6.01
C VAL A 42 -11.55 -9.88 5.63
N VAL A 43 -11.01 -10.42 4.55
CA VAL A 43 -11.28 -11.77 4.06
C VAL A 43 -10.20 -12.71 4.54
N ASP A 44 -10.60 -13.87 5.06
CA ASP A 44 -9.68 -14.86 5.58
C ASP A 44 -9.03 -15.66 4.44
N ILE A 45 -7.91 -15.12 3.94
CA ILE A 45 -7.07 -15.77 2.94
C ILE A 45 -5.64 -15.76 3.45
N GLN A 46 -5.09 -16.97 3.56
CA GLN A 46 -3.69 -17.15 3.89
C GLN A 46 -2.84 -17.27 2.62
N LEU A 47 -1.92 -16.32 2.45
CA LEU A 47 -0.86 -16.42 1.46
C LEU A 47 0.30 -17.24 2.01
N ASN A 48 0.97 -17.99 1.13
CA ASN A 48 2.18 -18.72 1.49
C ASN A 48 3.38 -17.97 0.91
N PRO A 49 4.37 -17.58 1.74
CA PRO A 49 5.57 -16.89 1.27
C PRO A 49 6.36 -17.68 0.20
N ARG A 50 6.23 -19.01 0.19
CA ARG A 50 6.90 -19.90 -0.77
C ARG A 50 6.15 -20.05 -2.09
N ASP A 51 4.89 -19.63 -2.16
CA ASP A 51 4.13 -19.69 -3.40
C ASP A 51 4.70 -18.69 -4.42
N SER A 52 4.48 -18.97 -5.70
CA SER A 52 4.78 -18.00 -6.76
C SER A 52 3.91 -16.75 -6.61
N VAL A 53 4.37 -15.62 -7.15
CA VAL A 53 3.56 -14.38 -7.17
C VAL A 53 2.23 -14.63 -7.86
N MET A 54 2.22 -15.37 -8.97
CA MET A 54 1.01 -15.71 -9.72
C MET A 54 0.03 -16.55 -8.89
N THR A 55 0.53 -17.53 -8.13
CA THR A 55 -0.29 -18.35 -7.22
C THR A 55 -0.94 -17.48 -6.14
N ASN A 56 -0.19 -16.55 -5.54
CA ASN A 56 -0.75 -15.61 -4.56
C ASN A 56 -1.73 -14.62 -5.21
N ALA A 57 -1.48 -14.18 -6.45
CA ALA A 57 -2.40 -13.33 -7.21
C ALA A 57 -3.74 -14.03 -7.47
N GLN A 58 -3.70 -15.29 -7.88
CA GLN A 58 -4.90 -16.11 -8.06
C GLN A 58 -5.69 -16.32 -6.76
N LYS A 59 -5.02 -16.39 -5.60
CA LYS A 59 -5.69 -16.43 -4.30
C LYS A 59 -6.38 -15.10 -3.99
N LEU A 60 -5.68 -13.98 -4.19
CA LEU A 60 -6.21 -12.65 -3.93
C LEU A 60 -7.34 -12.27 -4.89
N ALA A 61 -7.30 -12.70 -6.14
CA ALA A 61 -8.38 -12.47 -7.11
C ALA A 61 -9.72 -13.09 -6.67
N LYS A 62 -9.70 -14.08 -5.77
CA LYS A 62 -10.93 -14.70 -5.21
C LYS A 62 -11.59 -13.87 -4.11
N VAL A 63 -10.93 -12.82 -3.61
CA VAL A 63 -11.54 -11.88 -2.64
C VAL A 63 -12.80 -11.23 -3.23
N GLY A 64 -12.84 -11.05 -4.56
CA GLY A 64 -13.96 -10.40 -5.24
C GLY A 64 -13.83 -8.88 -5.28
N GLY A 65 -14.95 -8.19 -5.49
CA GLY A 65 -15.07 -6.73 -5.49
C GLY A 65 -16.52 -6.31 -5.27
N GLY A 66 -16.74 -5.06 -4.85
CA GLY A 66 -18.07 -4.55 -4.50
C GLY A 66 -18.04 -3.29 -3.62
N GLY A 67 -16.90 -3.04 -2.97
CA GLY A 67 -16.56 -1.81 -2.28
C GLY A 67 -15.32 -2.00 -1.41
N THR A 68 -14.78 -0.91 -0.90
CA THR A 68 -13.53 -0.92 -0.11
C THR A 68 -13.77 -0.21 1.21
N SER A 69 -13.77 -0.96 2.31
CA SER A 69 -13.72 -0.41 3.66
C SER A 69 -12.28 -0.30 4.10
N LEU A 70 -11.66 0.85 3.81
CA LEU A 70 -10.25 1.11 4.14
C LEU A 70 -9.94 0.92 5.62
N SER A 71 -10.89 1.16 6.51
CA SER A 71 -10.70 1.01 7.95
C SER A 71 -10.72 -0.43 8.45
N ALA A 72 -11.27 -1.39 7.69
CA ALA A 72 -11.50 -2.75 8.15
C ALA A 72 -10.22 -3.50 8.61
N PRO A 73 -9.07 -3.39 7.92
CA PRO A 73 -7.83 -3.99 8.40
C PRO A 73 -7.36 -3.40 9.74
N LEU A 74 -7.34 -2.07 9.89
CA LEU A 74 -6.94 -1.44 11.15
C LEU A 74 -7.93 -1.72 12.29
N GLU A 75 -9.23 -1.76 12.00
CA GLU A 75 -10.24 -2.16 13.00
C GLU A 75 -9.99 -3.58 13.51
N LYS A 76 -9.70 -4.53 12.61
CA LYS A 76 -9.34 -5.90 12.98
C LYS A 76 -8.06 -5.93 13.83
N LEU A 77 -7.02 -5.21 13.43
CA LEU A 77 -5.76 -5.13 14.18
C LEU A 77 -5.96 -4.50 15.57
N ASN A 78 -6.80 -3.47 15.68
CA ASN A 78 -7.16 -2.84 16.94
C ASN A 78 -7.91 -3.81 17.87
N ARG A 79 -8.91 -4.52 17.34
CA ARG A 79 -9.67 -5.54 18.09
C ARG A 79 -8.77 -6.68 18.58
N GLU A 80 -7.83 -7.12 17.74
CA GLU A 80 -6.85 -8.15 18.07
C GLU A 80 -5.68 -7.63 18.93
N ARG A 81 -5.65 -6.32 19.23
CA ARG A 81 -4.54 -5.65 19.93
C ARG A 81 -3.18 -5.93 19.31
N THR A 82 -3.14 -6.12 17.99
CA THR A 82 -1.88 -6.35 17.25
C THR A 82 -1.01 -5.10 17.30
N THR A 83 0.31 -5.31 17.31
CA THR A 83 1.34 -4.28 17.14
C THR A 83 2.05 -4.49 15.81
N ALA A 84 2.53 -3.41 15.21
CA ALA A 84 3.35 -3.43 13.99
C ALA A 84 4.13 -2.12 13.86
N ASP A 85 5.34 -2.20 13.31
CA ASP A 85 6.17 -1.02 13.03
C ASP A 85 5.81 -0.37 11.69
N LEU A 86 5.27 -1.14 10.75
CA LEU A 86 4.91 -0.70 9.41
C LEU A 86 3.61 -1.35 8.95
N VAL A 87 2.68 -0.52 8.49
CA VAL A 87 1.43 -0.94 7.84
C VAL A 87 1.47 -0.44 6.40
N ILE A 88 1.26 -1.34 5.43
CA ILE A 88 1.25 -1.01 4.00
C ILE A 88 -0.13 -1.31 3.45
N TYR A 89 -0.82 -0.27 2.99
CA TYR A 89 -2.05 -0.36 2.24
C TYR A 89 -1.77 -0.30 0.75
N VAL A 90 -2.44 -1.17 -0.01
CA VAL A 90 -2.42 -1.18 -1.47
C VAL A 90 -3.87 -1.19 -1.94
N SER A 91 -4.29 -0.15 -2.67
CA SER A 91 -5.64 -0.02 -3.24
C SER A 91 -5.55 0.65 -4.60
N ASP A 92 -6.60 0.59 -5.41
CA ASP A 92 -6.60 1.07 -6.79
C ASP A 92 -7.50 2.27 -7.08
N ASN A 93 -8.28 2.77 -6.13
CA ASN A 93 -9.13 3.93 -6.37
C ASN A 93 -9.55 4.64 -5.07
N GLU A 94 -8.59 5.08 -4.25
CA GLU A 94 -8.93 5.73 -2.98
C GLU A 94 -8.10 6.97 -2.68
N SER A 95 -8.80 8.09 -2.45
CA SER A 95 -8.20 9.29 -1.89
C SER A 95 -8.08 9.10 -0.36
N TRP A 96 -6.91 8.62 0.07
CA TRP A 96 -6.60 8.31 1.48
C TRP A 96 -6.71 9.50 2.44
N VAL A 97 -6.67 10.73 1.92
CA VAL A 97 -6.48 11.94 2.72
C VAL A 97 -7.50 13.04 2.42
N ASP A 98 -8.53 12.77 1.63
CA ASP A 98 -9.62 13.74 1.49
C ASP A 98 -10.57 13.57 2.68
N ASN A 99 -10.37 14.37 3.74
CA ASN A 99 -11.18 14.39 4.97
C ASN A 99 -12.68 14.72 4.74
N LYS A 100 -13.09 14.83 3.47
CA LYS A 100 -14.48 15.00 3.01
C LYS A 100 -15.16 13.68 2.66
N ARG A 101 -14.43 12.57 2.52
CA ARG A 101 -15.00 11.22 2.35
C ARG A 101 -15.04 10.50 3.70
N HIS A 102 -16.23 10.02 4.09
CA HIS A 102 -16.45 9.31 5.36
C HIS A 102 -15.44 8.17 5.62
N GLY A 103 -14.95 7.48 4.58
CA GLY A 103 -13.98 6.39 4.71
C GLY A 103 -12.56 6.83 5.11
N ALA A 104 -12.08 7.99 4.63
CA ALA A 104 -10.75 8.51 4.98
C ALA A 104 -10.70 8.93 6.45
N THR A 105 -11.77 9.55 6.95
CA THR A 105 -11.89 9.95 8.36
C THR A 105 -11.87 8.73 9.30
N GLU A 106 -12.58 7.65 8.94
CA GLU A 106 -12.60 6.43 9.77
C GLU A 106 -11.25 5.68 9.74
N LEU A 107 -10.56 5.63 8.59
CA LEU A 107 -9.20 5.09 8.51
C LEU A 107 -8.24 5.83 9.47
N LEU A 108 -8.24 7.16 9.43
CA LEU A 108 -7.40 7.98 10.31
C LEU A 108 -7.76 7.75 11.78
N ARG A 109 -9.05 7.66 12.12
CA ARG A 109 -9.49 7.36 13.49
C ARG A 109 -8.94 6.02 13.99
N GLN A 110 -8.99 4.98 13.15
CA GLN A 110 -8.44 3.67 13.47
C GLN A 110 -6.92 3.69 13.55
N TRP A 111 -6.25 4.49 12.72
CA TRP A 111 -4.81 4.70 12.75
C TRP A 111 -4.35 5.34 14.06
N GLU A 112 -5.00 6.41 14.50
CA GLU A 112 -4.70 7.05 15.79
C GLU A 112 -4.86 6.07 16.96
N GLN A 113 -5.92 5.25 16.95
CA GLN A 113 -6.13 4.22 17.97
C GLN A 113 -5.04 3.12 17.91
N PHE A 114 -4.57 2.77 16.72
CA PHE A 114 -3.47 1.81 16.55
C PHE A 114 -2.15 2.38 17.08
N LYS A 115 -1.85 3.65 16.79
CA LYS A 115 -0.66 4.38 17.22
C LYS A 115 -0.53 4.51 18.72
N GLN A 116 -1.64 4.59 19.47
CA GLN A 116 -1.61 4.56 20.94
C GLN A 116 -0.88 3.33 21.50
N ARG A 117 -0.93 2.18 20.80
CA ARG A 117 -0.23 0.94 21.17
C ARG A 117 1.09 0.74 20.42
N SER A 118 1.21 1.29 19.23
CA SER A 118 2.43 1.23 18.40
C SER A 118 2.90 2.64 18.06
N PRO A 119 3.50 3.40 19.01
CA PRO A 119 3.79 4.82 18.81
C PRO A 119 4.79 5.10 17.68
N ALA A 120 5.69 4.16 17.40
CA ALA A 120 6.66 4.25 16.31
C ALA A 120 6.09 3.76 14.95
N ALA A 121 4.85 3.28 14.90
CA ALA A 121 4.28 2.73 13.68
C ALA A 121 4.18 3.78 12.58
N LYS A 122 4.42 3.31 11.35
CA LYS A 122 4.34 4.08 10.11
C LYS A 122 3.31 3.47 9.17
N LEU A 123 2.56 4.31 8.46
CA LEU A 123 1.55 3.92 7.48
C LEU A 123 2.01 4.30 6.08
N VAL A 124 2.01 3.36 5.15
CA VAL A 124 2.22 3.61 3.73
C VAL A 124 0.92 3.31 2.99
N CYS A 125 0.42 4.28 2.23
CA CYS A 125 -0.74 4.12 1.36
C CYS A 125 -0.28 4.16 -0.10
N ILE A 126 -0.47 3.07 -0.83
CA ILE A 126 -0.13 2.95 -2.25
C ILE A 126 -1.42 2.93 -3.06
N ASP A 127 -1.60 3.96 -3.88
CA ASP A 127 -2.73 4.07 -4.82
C ASP A 127 -2.28 3.63 -6.21
N LEU A 128 -2.84 2.53 -6.72
CA LEU A 128 -2.37 1.88 -7.94
C LEU A 128 -2.87 2.54 -9.23
N LEU A 129 -3.99 3.27 -9.20
CA LEU A 129 -4.48 3.96 -10.39
C LEU A 129 -4.29 5.48 -10.24
N PRO A 130 -3.92 6.17 -11.32
CA PRO A 130 -3.71 7.61 -11.30
C PRO A 130 -5.06 8.34 -11.37
N TYR A 131 -5.87 8.26 -10.32
CA TYR A 131 -7.11 9.04 -10.23
C TYR A 131 -6.99 10.14 -9.19
N GLY A 132 -6.50 11.29 -9.65
CA GLY A 132 -6.55 12.55 -8.91
C GLY A 132 -5.29 12.84 -8.12
N THR A 133 -4.75 14.04 -8.32
CA THR A 133 -3.73 14.63 -7.45
C THR A 133 -4.38 15.03 -6.13
N THR A 134 -4.71 14.07 -5.27
CA THR A 134 -4.92 14.38 -3.87
C THR A 134 -3.54 14.64 -3.29
N GLN A 135 -3.20 15.90 -3.07
CA GLN A 135 -2.09 16.26 -2.21
C GLN A 135 -2.38 15.64 -0.85
N ALA A 136 -1.74 14.51 -0.57
CA ALA A 136 -1.78 13.92 0.74
C ALA A 136 -1.27 14.96 1.73
N MET A 137 -1.97 15.13 2.85
CA MET A 137 -1.43 15.90 3.97
C MET A 137 -0.13 15.24 4.41
N ASP A 138 0.96 16.00 4.37
CA ASP A 138 2.24 15.57 4.91
C ASP A 138 2.08 15.30 6.40
N ARG A 139 2.30 14.04 6.79
CA ARG A 139 2.41 13.58 8.18
C ARG A 139 3.65 12.70 8.28
N ASP A 140 4.46 12.95 9.30
CA ASP A 140 5.71 12.21 9.51
C ASP A 140 5.53 10.69 9.68
N ASP A 141 4.31 10.27 10.03
CA ASP A 141 3.93 8.87 10.23
C ASP A 141 3.08 8.27 9.10
N ILE A 142 2.74 9.03 8.05
CA ILE A 142 1.96 8.56 6.89
C ILE A 142 2.62 8.97 5.57
N LEU A 143 2.99 7.98 4.75
CA LEU A 143 3.49 8.17 3.39
C LEU A 143 2.41 7.78 2.37
N ASN A 144 2.15 8.64 1.40
CA ASN A 144 1.25 8.35 0.28
C ASN A 144 2.07 8.22 -1.02
N VAL A 145 1.86 7.13 -1.75
CA VAL A 145 2.53 6.83 -3.02
C VAL A 145 1.49 6.65 -4.12
N GLY A 146 1.61 7.42 -5.20
CA GLY A 146 0.79 7.27 -6.39
C GLY A 146 1.45 6.39 -7.45
N GLY A 147 0.67 5.48 -8.04
CA GLY A 147 1.10 4.51 -9.04
C GLY A 147 1.98 3.39 -8.47
N PHE A 148 2.53 2.58 -9.38
CA PHE A 148 3.45 1.51 -9.03
C PHE A 148 4.65 1.45 -9.99
N SER A 149 5.84 1.45 -9.41
CA SER A 149 7.12 1.11 -10.04
C SER A 149 7.99 0.38 -9.02
N ASP A 150 9.10 -0.21 -9.45
CA ASP A 150 10.09 -0.85 -8.57
C ASP A 150 10.66 0.10 -7.50
N GLN A 151 10.67 1.41 -7.77
CA GLN A 151 11.12 2.44 -6.83
C GLN A 151 10.26 2.49 -5.55
N VAL A 152 9.01 2.02 -5.58
CA VAL A 152 8.14 2.04 -4.40
C VAL A 152 8.77 1.33 -3.22
N PHE A 153 9.49 0.23 -3.44
CA PHE A 153 10.15 -0.51 -2.37
C PHE A 153 11.29 0.29 -1.73
N LYS A 154 12.03 1.08 -2.51
CA LYS A 154 13.07 1.97 -1.98
C LYS A 154 12.47 3.08 -1.13
N VAL A 155 11.39 3.69 -1.62
CA VAL A 155 10.67 4.76 -0.90
C VAL A 155 10.09 4.24 0.41
N ILE A 156 9.42 3.09 0.40
CA ILE A 156 8.93 2.42 1.62
C ILE A 156 10.07 2.18 2.61
N ARG A 157 11.21 1.67 2.13
CA ARG A 157 12.37 1.41 2.98
C ARG A 157 12.91 2.69 3.61
N SER A 158 13.12 3.74 2.82
CA SER A 158 13.60 5.03 3.32
C SER A 158 12.62 5.62 4.34
N PHE A 159 11.32 5.54 4.09
CA PHE A 159 10.30 5.99 5.03
C PHE A 159 10.31 5.19 6.32
N ALA A 160 10.29 3.85 6.24
CA ALA A 160 10.31 2.97 7.40
C ALA A 160 11.52 3.26 8.30
N LEU A 161 12.69 3.52 7.71
CA LEU A 161 13.92 3.86 8.43
C LEU A 161 13.97 5.31 8.97
N GLY A 162 13.04 6.18 8.57
CA GLY A 162 13.03 7.59 8.98
C GLY A 162 13.98 8.47 8.17
N ASN A 163 14.39 8.00 6.98
CA ASN A 163 15.34 8.65 6.10
C ASN A 163 14.66 9.50 5.01
N LEU A 164 13.34 9.71 5.07
CA LEU A 164 12.66 10.67 4.19
C LEU A 164 12.84 12.09 4.74
N GLY A 165 14.05 12.63 4.59
CA GLY A 165 14.31 14.07 4.68
C GLY A 165 14.22 14.73 3.31
N ALA A 166 13.96 16.04 3.26
CA ALA A 166 13.95 16.83 2.02
C ALA A 166 15.22 16.60 1.16
N GLU A 167 16.37 16.41 1.81
CA GLU A 167 17.66 16.15 1.16
C GLU A 167 17.73 14.79 0.44
N HIS A 168 16.96 13.78 0.88
CA HIS A 168 16.98 12.46 0.25
C HIS A 168 16.22 12.44 -1.07
N TRP A 169 15.10 13.16 -1.17
CA TRP A 169 14.31 13.25 -2.40
C TRP A 169 15.02 14.06 -3.48
N VAL A 170 15.68 15.17 -3.13
CA VAL A 170 16.52 15.93 -4.05
C VAL A 170 17.64 15.03 -4.60
N GLY A 171 18.31 14.26 -3.73
CA GLY A 171 19.37 13.33 -4.15
C GLY A 171 18.90 12.12 -4.97
N GLU A 172 17.65 11.65 -4.82
CA GLU A 172 17.10 10.59 -5.68
C GLU A 172 16.58 11.13 -7.02
N ILE A 173 16.03 12.35 -7.07
CA ILE A 173 15.66 13.03 -8.33
C ILE A 173 16.91 13.35 -9.16
N GLU A 174 18.00 13.80 -8.52
CA GLU A 174 19.28 14.08 -9.21
C GLU A 174 19.93 12.82 -9.80
N LYS A 175 19.66 11.64 -9.24
CA LYS A 175 20.13 10.35 -9.78
C LYS A 175 19.28 9.83 -10.94
N VAL A 176 18.06 10.34 -11.11
CA VAL A 176 17.27 10.11 -12.31
C VAL A 176 17.73 11.12 -13.34
N SER A 177 18.85 10.82 -14.00
CA SER A 177 19.29 11.53 -15.19
C SER A 177 18.16 11.49 -16.22
N LEU A 178 17.47 12.60 -16.42
CA LEU A 178 16.68 12.80 -17.61
C LEU A 178 17.68 12.97 -18.76
N GLU A 179 18.03 11.86 -19.40
CA GLU A 179 18.60 11.91 -20.75
C GLU A 179 17.52 12.47 -21.68
N LEU A 180 17.49 13.80 -21.75
CA LEU A 180 16.86 14.52 -22.84
C LEU A 180 17.80 14.38 -24.04
N ASN A 181 17.38 13.57 -25.01
CA ASN A 181 17.88 13.72 -26.39
C ASN A 181 17.29 14.99 -27.02
#